data_AF-A0A959CSG3-F1
#
_entry.id   AF-A0A959CSG3-F1
#
_cell.length_a   1.000
_cell.length_b   1.000
_cell.length_c   1.000
_cell.angle_alpha   90.00
_cell.angle_beta   90.00
_cell.angle_gamma   90.00
#
_symmetry.space_group_name_H-M   'P 1'
#
loop_
_entity.id
_entity.type
_entity.pdbx_description
1 polymer ?
#
loop_
_entity_poly.entity_id
_entity_poly.type
_entity_poly.pdbx_seq_one_letter_code
_entity_poly.pdbx_strand_id
1 'polypeptide(L)'
;MISTPTIPTPTSPKLWDYAVAELQTELADNISWLTAAFGKAYRQVKEVDGRQVRFPAVYSGSGDYLNMLPDGHLGNYCWLDVLDYQEATSETGQLLAGYKEFTAPIGLVFWLDLRTAYSSDYENRTIEHAKNDVLVALRAVRLTRSVLLIDRIAERTENVYRGYDTDEVKQQFFMFPYTGFRLEGEMIIREQC
;
A
#
# COMPACT_ATOMS: atom_id res chain seq x y z
N MET A 1 20.19 9.44 -11.98
CA MET A 1 18.79 9.40 -11.51
C MET A 1 18.36 7.95 -11.60
N ILE A 2 17.98 7.35 -10.48
CA ILE A 2 17.41 6.00 -10.47
C ILE A 2 15.95 6.18 -10.87
N SER A 3 15.53 5.52 -11.94
CA SER A 3 14.14 5.56 -12.39
C SER A 3 13.33 4.61 -11.51
N THR A 4 12.38 5.14 -10.75
CA THR A 4 11.39 4.29 -10.07
C THR A 4 10.64 3.49 -11.13
N PRO A 5 10.60 2.16 -11.02
CA PRO A 5 9.98 1.31 -12.03
C PRO A 5 8.48 1.62 -12.16
N THR A 6 8.01 1.76 -13.40
CA THR A 6 6.59 1.94 -13.69
C THR A 6 5.89 0.59 -13.62
N ILE A 7 4.89 0.48 -12.76
CA ILE A 7 4.07 -0.73 -12.65
C ILE A 7 3.06 -0.78 -13.79
N PRO A 8 2.88 -1.93 -14.47
CA PRO A 8 1.88 -2.06 -15.51
C PRO A 8 0.46 -1.86 -14.96
N THR A 9 -0.31 -0.96 -15.58
CA THR A 9 -1.74 -0.83 -15.34
C THR A 9 -2.50 -1.72 -16.33
N PRO A 10 -3.46 -2.55 -15.88
CA PRO A 10 -4.32 -3.30 -16.79
C PRO A 10 -5.05 -2.38 -17.77
N THR A 11 -5.10 -2.74 -19.05
CA THR A 11 -5.83 -1.97 -20.09
C THR A 11 -7.34 -2.08 -19.97
N SER A 12 -7.84 -3.13 -19.31
CA SER A 12 -9.24 -3.31 -18.93
C SER A 12 -9.28 -3.71 -17.46
N PRO A 13 -9.16 -2.76 -16.51
CA PRO A 13 -9.19 -3.08 -15.10
C PRO A 13 -10.52 -3.77 -14.73
N LYS A 14 -10.49 -4.75 -13.83
CA LYS A 14 -11.66 -5.45 -13.30
C LYS A 14 -11.60 -5.52 -11.78
N LEU A 15 -12.76 -5.46 -11.11
CA LEU A 15 -12.86 -5.62 -9.66
C LEU A 15 -11.85 -4.71 -8.93
N TRP A 16 -10.90 -5.32 -8.20
CA TRP A 16 -9.84 -4.64 -7.45
C TRP A 16 -8.93 -3.77 -8.30
N ASP A 17 -8.77 -4.06 -9.60
CA ASP A 17 -7.89 -3.27 -10.45
C ASP A 17 -8.38 -1.81 -10.54
N TYR A 18 -9.70 -1.58 -10.55
CA TYR A 18 -10.26 -0.22 -10.54
C TYR A 18 -9.91 0.51 -9.25
N ALA A 19 -10.18 -0.13 -8.12
CA ALA A 19 -9.96 0.46 -6.80
C ALA A 19 -8.48 0.76 -6.56
N VAL A 20 -7.60 -0.15 -6.98
CA VAL A 20 -6.13 0.01 -6.90
C VAL A 20 -5.67 1.15 -7.80
N ALA A 21 -6.11 1.20 -9.06
CA ALA A 21 -5.68 2.25 -10.00
C ALA A 21 -6.15 3.66 -9.57
N GLU A 22 -7.39 3.79 -9.11
CA GLU A 22 -7.91 5.05 -8.56
C GLU A 22 -7.14 5.44 -7.30
N LEU A 23 -6.94 4.52 -6.35
CA LEU A 23 -6.19 4.79 -5.12
C LEU A 23 -4.74 5.19 -5.40
N GLN A 24 -4.06 4.53 -6.34
CA GLN A 24 -2.69 4.90 -6.73
C GLN A 24 -2.63 6.33 -7.27
N THR A 25 -3.58 6.71 -8.13
CA THR A 25 -3.67 8.04 -8.73
C THR A 25 -3.94 9.08 -7.64
N GLU A 26 -4.96 8.86 -6.83
CA GLU A 26 -5.36 9.80 -5.77
C GLU A 26 -4.27 9.99 -4.71
N LEU A 27 -3.53 8.94 -4.34
CA LEU A 27 -2.40 9.06 -3.41
C LEU A 27 -1.24 9.84 -4.02
N ALA A 28 -0.87 9.56 -5.28
CA ALA A 28 0.21 10.26 -5.96
C ALA A 28 -0.11 11.74 -6.20
N ASP A 29 -1.35 12.08 -6.52
CA ASP A 29 -1.78 13.45 -6.78
C ASP A 29 -1.91 14.29 -5.50
N ASN A 30 -2.23 13.66 -4.36
CA ASN A 30 -2.51 14.37 -3.10
C ASN A 30 -1.37 14.30 -2.07
N ILE A 31 -0.34 13.47 -2.26
CA ILE A 31 0.81 13.35 -1.34
C ILE A 31 2.09 13.79 -2.06
N SER A 32 2.52 15.01 -1.80
CA SER A 32 3.62 15.66 -2.52
C SER A 32 4.98 14.96 -2.38
N TRP A 33 5.21 14.26 -1.27
CA TRP A 33 6.46 13.53 -1.04
C TRP A 33 6.46 12.11 -1.60
N LEU A 34 5.31 11.59 -2.03
CA LEU A 34 5.18 10.21 -2.50
C LEU A 34 5.79 10.09 -3.91
N THR A 35 6.86 9.31 -4.01
CA THR A 35 7.53 9.02 -5.28
C THR A 35 6.76 7.98 -6.09
N ALA A 36 6.19 6.97 -5.42
CA ALA A 36 5.38 5.95 -6.07
C ALA A 36 4.31 5.36 -5.15
N ALA A 37 3.07 5.35 -5.64
CA ALA A 37 2.05 4.46 -5.13
C ALA A 37 2.10 3.15 -5.92
N PHE A 38 2.74 2.13 -5.38
CA PHE A 38 2.70 0.78 -5.95
C PHE A 38 1.34 0.13 -5.71
N GLY A 39 0.94 -0.76 -6.61
CA GLY A 39 -0.36 -1.41 -6.56
C GLY A 39 -0.43 -2.53 -5.51
N LYS A 40 -1.23 -3.54 -5.82
CA LYS A 40 -1.35 -4.74 -4.98
C LYS A 40 -0.03 -5.51 -4.92
N ALA A 41 0.44 -5.78 -3.70
CA ALA A 41 1.54 -6.69 -3.45
C ALA A 41 1.05 -8.15 -3.35
N TYR A 42 1.97 -9.05 -3.68
CA TYR A 42 1.82 -10.50 -3.52
C TYR A 42 2.87 -11.00 -2.55
N ARG A 43 2.49 -11.96 -1.71
CA ARG A 43 3.44 -12.66 -0.86
C ARG A 43 4.26 -13.62 -1.69
N GLN A 44 5.55 -13.33 -1.83
CA GLN A 44 6.53 -14.20 -2.47
C GLN A 44 7.36 -14.93 -1.42
N VAL A 45 7.94 -16.06 -1.82
CA VAL A 45 8.84 -16.86 -0.97
C VAL A 45 10.17 -17.00 -1.70
N LYS A 46 11.26 -16.70 -1.01
CA LYS A 46 12.63 -17.00 -1.46
C LYS A 46 13.33 -17.89 -0.45
N GLU A 47 14.32 -18.64 -0.90
CA GLU A 47 15.20 -19.40 -0.02
C GLU A 47 16.46 -18.56 0.29
N VAL A 48 16.77 -18.38 1.57
CA VAL A 48 17.96 -17.68 2.08
C VAL A 48 18.58 -18.55 3.16
N ASP A 49 19.83 -18.97 2.95
CA ASP A 49 20.58 -19.82 3.88
C ASP A 49 19.80 -21.09 4.33
N GLY A 50 19.06 -21.71 3.40
CA GLY A 50 18.25 -22.91 3.66
C GLY A 50 16.93 -22.64 4.40
N ARG A 51 16.58 -21.37 4.65
CA ARG A 51 15.30 -20.95 5.24
C ARG A 51 14.41 -20.31 4.19
N GLN A 52 13.12 -20.63 4.22
CA GLN A 52 12.11 -19.91 3.44
C GLN A 52 11.80 -18.55 4.09
N VAL A 53 11.92 -17.50 3.30
CA VAL A 53 11.66 -16.10 3.70
C VAL A 53 10.52 -15.55 2.85
N ARG A 54 9.46 -15.10 3.50
CA ARG A 54 8.28 -14.47 2.91
C ARG A 54 8.47 -12.96 2.85
N PHE A 55 8.23 -12.37 1.69
CA PHE A 55 8.35 -10.92 1.50
C PHE A 55 7.23 -10.39 0.59
N PRO A 56 6.83 -9.11 0.76
CA PRO A 56 5.87 -8.47 -0.12
C PRO A 56 6.54 -8.11 -1.44
N ALA A 57 5.88 -8.41 -2.56
CA ALA A 57 6.41 -8.07 -3.88
C ALA A 57 5.34 -7.59 -4.84
N VAL A 58 5.64 -6.52 -5.59
CA VAL A 58 4.75 -5.97 -6.62
C VAL A 58 5.27 -6.34 -7.99
N TYR A 59 4.39 -6.77 -8.89
CA TYR A 59 4.77 -7.12 -10.26
C TYR A 59 5.20 -5.86 -11.04
N SER A 60 6.46 -5.81 -11.51
CA SER A 60 6.99 -4.66 -12.26
C SER A 60 6.72 -4.72 -13.76
N GLY A 61 6.06 -5.77 -14.25
CA GLY A 61 6.04 -6.06 -15.67
C GLY A 61 7.23 -6.92 -16.10
N SER A 62 7.17 -7.44 -17.33
CA SER A 62 8.24 -8.24 -17.94
C SER A 62 8.61 -9.54 -17.22
N GLY A 63 7.73 -10.07 -16.35
CA GLY A 63 8.00 -11.30 -15.58
C GLY A 63 8.72 -11.07 -14.25
N ASP A 64 9.06 -9.83 -13.91
CA ASP A 64 9.80 -9.50 -12.68
C ASP A 64 8.90 -8.95 -11.57
N TYR A 65 9.38 -9.09 -10.34
CA TYR A 65 8.74 -8.60 -9.13
C TYR A 65 9.70 -7.73 -8.32
N LEU A 66 9.21 -6.59 -7.85
CA LEU A 66 9.94 -5.68 -6.97
C LEU A 66 9.68 -6.07 -5.53
N ASN A 67 10.74 -6.18 -4.74
CA ASN A 67 10.63 -6.38 -3.30
C ASN A 67 10.18 -5.07 -2.62
N MET A 68 9.14 -5.13 -1.81
CA MET A 68 8.56 -3.97 -1.12
C MET A 68 9.03 -3.81 0.33
N LEU A 69 9.98 -4.64 0.79
CA LEU A 69 10.75 -4.34 2.00
C LEU A 69 11.51 -3.00 1.85
N PRO A 70 11.90 -2.34 2.96
CA PRO A 70 12.51 -1.01 2.91
C PRO A 70 13.68 -0.88 1.93
N ASP A 71 13.53 -0.02 0.92
CA ASP A 71 14.57 0.26 -0.07
C ASP A 71 14.56 1.73 -0.53
N GLY A 72 15.59 2.48 -0.18
CA GLY A 72 15.76 3.88 -0.56
C GLY A 72 15.90 4.11 -2.07
N HIS A 73 16.25 3.10 -2.86
CA HIS A 73 16.33 3.23 -4.32
C HIS A 73 14.95 3.38 -4.98
N LEU A 74 13.87 2.98 -4.27
CA LEU A 74 12.49 3.12 -4.74
C LEU A 74 11.89 4.51 -4.42
N GLY A 75 12.62 5.35 -3.67
CA GLY A 75 12.14 6.65 -3.19
C GLY A 75 11.22 6.52 -1.98
N ASN A 76 10.26 7.44 -1.84
CA ASN A 76 9.21 7.32 -0.84
C ASN A 76 8.00 6.63 -1.48
N TYR A 77 7.53 5.54 -0.92
CA TYR A 77 6.54 4.73 -1.61
C TYR A 77 5.48 4.15 -0.69
N CYS A 78 4.38 3.73 -1.29
CA CYS A 78 3.37 2.93 -0.64
C CYS A 78 2.96 1.73 -1.49
N TRP A 79 2.33 0.75 -0.88
CA TRP A 79 1.79 -0.43 -1.58
C TRP A 79 0.60 -1.00 -0.81
N LEU A 80 -0.24 -1.76 -1.53
CA LEU A 80 -1.46 -2.34 -0.98
C LEU A 80 -1.29 -3.84 -0.68
N ASP A 81 -1.45 -4.20 0.59
CA ASP A 81 -1.52 -5.57 1.09
C ASP A 81 -2.99 -6.01 1.14
N VAL A 82 -3.38 -7.02 0.36
CA VAL A 82 -4.74 -7.60 0.42
C VAL A 82 -4.62 -8.92 1.15
N LEU A 83 -5.12 -8.96 2.39
CA LEU A 83 -4.68 -9.93 3.39
C LEU A 83 -5.11 -11.37 3.08
N ASP A 84 -6.29 -11.60 2.53
CA ASP A 84 -6.73 -12.96 2.23
C ASP A 84 -7.89 -13.01 1.22
N TYR A 85 -9.09 -13.34 1.71
CA TYR A 85 -10.31 -13.59 0.96
C TYR A 85 -11.12 -12.31 0.77
N GLN A 86 -11.88 -12.31 -0.32
CA GLN A 86 -12.94 -11.34 -0.56
C GLN A 86 -14.25 -11.98 -0.12
N GLU A 87 -14.91 -11.38 0.84
CA GLU A 87 -16.25 -11.79 1.23
C GLU A 87 -17.24 -11.15 0.28
N ALA A 88 -17.95 -11.99 -0.48
CA ALA A 88 -19.13 -11.57 -1.20
C ALA A 88 -20.26 -11.45 -0.18
N THR A 89 -20.63 -10.23 0.21
CA THR A 89 -21.78 -10.03 1.07
C THR A 89 -23.05 -10.23 0.24
N SER A 90 -23.80 -11.28 0.56
CA SER A 90 -25.15 -11.48 0.02
C SER A 90 -26.17 -10.79 0.93
N GLU A 91 -26.80 -9.74 0.41
CA GLU A 91 -28.14 -9.27 0.76
C GLU A 91 -28.54 -9.30 2.24
N THR A 92 -28.27 -8.20 2.94
CA THR A 92 -29.17 -7.69 3.99
C THR A 92 -29.50 -6.22 3.75
N GLY A 93 -30.27 -5.98 2.69
CA GLY A 93 -31.49 -5.19 2.91
C GLY A 93 -31.71 -3.91 2.10
N GLN A 94 -30.76 -3.36 1.33
CA GLN A 94 -31.06 -2.18 0.49
C GLN A 94 -29.94 -1.77 -0.50
N LEU A 95 -29.42 -2.70 -1.31
CA LEU A 95 -28.65 -2.33 -2.51
C LEU A 95 -29.51 -2.52 -3.76
N LEU A 96 -29.34 -1.58 -4.70
CA LEU A 96 -30.01 -1.55 -5.99
C LEU A 96 -29.90 -2.92 -6.67
N ALA A 97 -31.02 -3.49 -7.12
CA ALA A 97 -31.06 -4.78 -7.81
C ALA A 97 -29.98 -4.84 -8.92
N GLY A 98 -29.08 -5.83 -8.84
CA GLY A 98 -28.02 -6.06 -9.83
C GLY A 98 -26.58 -5.70 -9.42
N TYR A 99 -26.32 -5.39 -8.14
CA TYR A 99 -24.96 -5.19 -7.64
C TYR A 99 -24.58 -6.18 -6.52
N LYS A 100 -23.32 -6.63 -6.53
CA LYS A 100 -22.67 -7.35 -5.43
C LYS A 100 -21.54 -6.51 -4.84
N GLU A 101 -21.41 -6.57 -3.52
CA GLU A 101 -20.29 -6.00 -2.80
C GLU A 101 -19.29 -7.09 -2.44
N PHE A 102 -18.01 -6.78 -2.67
CA PHE A 102 -16.87 -7.59 -2.25
C PHE A 102 -16.07 -6.79 -1.24
N THR A 103 -15.96 -7.31 -0.03
CA THR A 103 -15.17 -6.70 1.05
C THR A 103 -13.92 -7.52 1.29
N ALA A 104 -12.77 -6.88 1.45
CA ALA A 104 -11.59 -7.55 1.98
C ALA A 104 -10.80 -6.66 2.94
N PRO A 105 -10.18 -7.25 3.97
CA PRO A 105 -9.24 -6.56 4.82
C PRO A 105 -7.98 -6.20 4.04
N ILE A 106 -7.51 -4.96 4.25
CA ILE A 106 -6.36 -4.39 3.55
C ILE A 106 -5.38 -3.75 4.53
N GLY A 107 -4.11 -3.75 4.15
CA GLY A 107 -3.06 -2.93 4.74
C GLY A 107 -2.46 -2.01 3.69
N LEU A 108 -2.57 -0.70 3.88
CA LEU A 108 -1.85 0.27 3.05
C LEU A 108 -0.54 0.64 3.75
N VAL A 109 0.57 0.17 3.22
CA VAL A 109 1.89 0.31 3.83
C VAL A 109 2.65 1.46 3.17
N PHE A 110 3.24 2.32 3.98
CA PHE A 110 4.09 3.44 3.57
C PHE A 110 5.50 3.25 4.10
N TRP A 111 6.49 3.58 3.27
CA TRP A 111 7.88 3.72 3.67
C TRP A 111 8.47 4.97 3.03
N LEU A 112 9.25 5.73 3.80
CA LEU A 112 9.84 6.98 3.33
C LEU A 112 11.14 7.35 4.07
N ASP A 113 11.95 8.14 3.38
CA ASP A 113 13.08 8.87 3.93
C ASP A 113 12.69 10.35 4.14
N LEU A 114 12.63 10.78 5.40
CA LEU A 114 12.23 12.14 5.78
C LEU A 114 13.09 13.22 5.11
N ARG A 115 14.36 12.93 4.80
CA ARG A 115 15.26 13.89 4.12
C ARG A 115 14.81 14.21 2.71
N THR A 116 14.17 13.25 2.04
CA THR A 116 13.68 13.44 0.67
C THR A 116 12.24 13.91 0.69
N ALA A 117 11.42 13.42 1.63
CA ALA A 117 10.03 13.81 1.78
C ALA A 117 9.86 15.27 2.24
N TYR A 118 10.74 15.75 3.13
CA TYR A 118 10.67 17.08 3.72
C TYR A 118 12.03 17.79 3.64
N SER A 119 12.60 17.84 2.44
CA SER A 119 14.00 18.27 2.22
C SER A 119 14.41 19.61 2.87
N SER A 120 13.48 20.55 3.05
CA SER A 120 13.75 21.85 3.68
C SER A 120 13.70 21.85 5.21
N ASP A 121 13.13 20.83 5.85
CA ASP A 121 12.76 20.85 7.28
C ASP A 121 12.76 19.47 7.96
N TYR A 122 13.39 18.46 7.35
CA TYR A 122 13.28 17.06 7.79
C TYR A 122 13.71 16.83 9.25
N GLU A 123 14.62 17.64 9.78
CA GLU A 123 15.10 17.57 11.17
C GLU A 123 14.01 17.87 12.20
N ASN A 124 12.97 18.60 11.81
CA ASN A 124 11.80 18.90 12.65
C ASN A 124 10.59 18.02 12.30
N ARG A 125 10.76 17.03 11.41
CA ARG A 125 9.68 16.14 10.95
C ARG A 125 9.78 14.80 11.63
N THR A 126 8.61 14.19 11.77
CA THR A 126 8.42 12.89 12.42
C THR A 126 7.43 12.08 11.61
N ILE A 127 7.29 10.79 11.96
CA ILE A 127 6.29 9.91 11.37
C ILE A 127 4.87 10.49 11.45
N GLU A 128 4.54 11.28 12.47
CA GLU A 128 3.22 11.91 12.64
C GLU A 128 2.89 12.90 11.52
N HIS A 129 3.89 13.59 10.98
CA HIS A 129 3.69 14.49 9.85
C HIS A 129 3.31 13.70 8.59
N ALA A 130 4.04 12.61 8.33
CA ALA A 130 3.75 11.74 7.18
C ALA A 130 2.38 11.07 7.29
N LYS A 131 2.00 10.59 8.48
CA LYS A 131 0.65 10.07 8.72
C LYS A 131 -0.41 11.14 8.50
N ASN A 132 -0.19 12.36 8.98
CA ASN A 132 -1.16 13.45 8.79
C ASN A 132 -1.37 13.74 7.29
N ASP A 133 -0.29 13.86 6.52
CA ASP A 133 -0.36 14.08 5.07
C ASP A 133 -1.16 12.97 4.38
N VAL A 134 -0.91 11.71 4.74
CA VAL A 134 -1.69 10.57 4.21
C VAL A 134 -3.16 10.64 4.63
N LEU A 135 -3.47 10.92 5.90
CA LEU A 135 -4.86 11.02 6.36
C LEU A 135 -5.60 12.19 5.69
N VAL A 136 -4.92 13.30 5.40
CA VAL A 136 -5.47 14.43 4.65
C VAL A 136 -5.74 14.02 3.20
N ALA A 137 -4.78 13.36 2.54
CA ALA A 137 -4.95 12.84 1.18
C ALA A 137 -6.12 11.84 1.11
N LEU A 138 -6.21 10.88 2.04
CA LEU A 138 -7.27 9.88 2.10
C LEU A 138 -8.68 10.49 2.32
N ARG A 139 -8.80 11.67 2.93
CA ARG A 139 -10.09 12.40 3.02
C ARG A 139 -10.49 13.02 1.67
N ALA A 140 -9.52 13.37 0.85
CA ALA A 140 -9.74 13.92 -0.48
C ALA A 140 -9.97 12.84 -1.55
N VAL A 141 -9.52 11.61 -1.30
CA VAL A 141 -9.68 10.46 -2.21
C VAL A 141 -11.13 10.34 -2.70
N ARG A 142 -11.28 10.18 -4.02
CA ARG A 142 -12.55 9.85 -4.67
C ARG A 142 -12.41 8.51 -5.39
N LEU A 143 -13.05 7.48 -4.84
CA LEU A 143 -13.14 6.18 -5.49
C LEU A 143 -14.54 6.01 -6.07
N THR A 144 -14.64 5.72 -7.37
CA THR A 144 -15.92 5.70 -8.10
C THR A 144 -16.71 4.43 -7.79
N ARG A 145 -16.00 3.31 -7.63
CA ARG A 145 -16.60 1.96 -7.50
C ARG A 145 -16.16 1.22 -6.25
N SER A 146 -15.49 1.89 -5.33
CA SER A 146 -15.01 1.31 -4.09
C SER A 146 -15.11 2.29 -2.93
N VAL A 147 -15.05 1.75 -1.72
CA VAL A 147 -14.98 2.50 -0.47
C VAL A 147 -13.78 1.98 0.30
N LEU A 148 -12.91 2.90 0.72
CA LEU A 148 -11.78 2.60 1.60
C LEU A 148 -12.16 3.02 3.03
N LEU A 149 -12.11 2.08 3.95
CA LEU A 149 -12.32 2.31 5.38
C LEU A 149 -11.00 2.04 6.10
N ILE A 150 -10.52 3.00 6.88
CA ILE A 150 -9.31 2.86 7.69
C ILE A 150 -9.71 2.83 9.17
N ASP A 151 -9.25 1.81 9.90
CA ASP A 151 -9.58 1.59 11.31
C ASP A 151 -8.40 1.83 12.26
N ARG A 152 -7.17 1.55 11.83
CA ARG A 152 -5.98 1.54 12.69
C ARG A 152 -4.73 1.95 11.94
N ILE A 153 -3.74 2.42 12.71
CA ILE A 153 -2.40 2.75 12.22
C ILE A 153 -1.39 1.95 13.05
N ALA A 154 -0.45 1.30 12.37
CA ALA A 154 0.65 0.57 12.97
C ALA A 154 2.00 1.16 12.55
N GLU A 155 2.95 1.17 13.46
CA GLU A 155 4.29 1.74 13.24
C GLU A 155 5.42 0.76 13.53
N ARG A 156 5.17 -0.21 14.43
CA ARG A 156 6.18 -1.20 14.76
C ARG A 156 6.41 -2.11 13.55
N THR A 157 7.66 -2.41 13.25
CA THR A 157 8.06 -3.17 12.05
C THR A 157 7.28 -4.49 11.91
N GLU A 158 7.08 -5.21 13.02
CA GLU A 158 6.34 -6.47 13.06
C GLU A 158 4.85 -6.32 12.69
N ASN A 159 4.27 -5.14 12.88
CA ASN A 159 2.91 -4.84 12.51
C ASN A 159 2.81 -4.23 11.11
N VAL A 160 3.79 -3.41 10.71
CA VAL A 160 3.85 -2.82 9.37
C VAL A 160 4.00 -3.91 8.30
N TYR A 161 4.86 -4.89 8.56
CA TYR A 161 5.09 -6.03 7.66
C TYR A 161 4.48 -7.33 8.20
N ARG A 162 3.33 -7.24 8.89
CA ARG A 162 2.63 -8.42 9.40
C ARG A 162 2.36 -9.42 8.26
N GLY A 163 2.71 -10.69 8.48
CA GLY A 163 2.54 -11.77 7.48
C GLY A 163 3.77 -12.01 6.61
N TYR A 164 4.82 -11.20 6.77
CA TYR A 164 6.11 -11.31 6.10
C TYR A 164 7.22 -11.57 7.12
N ASP A 165 8.31 -12.18 6.67
CA ASP A 165 9.47 -12.46 7.51
C ASP A 165 10.33 -11.19 7.60
N THR A 166 10.28 -10.52 8.77
CA THR A 166 10.95 -9.24 9.01
C THR A 166 12.39 -9.37 9.50
N ASP A 167 12.93 -10.58 9.63
CA ASP A 167 14.30 -10.80 10.08
C ASP A 167 15.34 -10.12 9.17
N GLU A 168 14.98 -9.95 7.89
CA GLU A 168 15.80 -9.21 6.92
C GLU A 168 15.62 -7.68 7.02
N VAL A 169 14.53 -7.21 7.62
CA VAL A 169 14.28 -5.79 7.84
C VAL A 169 15.14 -5.35 9.03
N LYS A 170 16.35 -4.89 8.72
CA LYS A 170 17.24 -4.29 9.71
C LYS A 170 16.51 -3.14 10.40
N GLN A 171 16.49 -3.12 11.73
CA GLN A 171 15.86 -2.06 12.55
C GLN A 171 16.25 -0.64 12.10
N GLN A 172 17.45 -0.49 11.53
CA GLN A 172 17.96 0.76 10.96
C GLN A 172 17.04 1.40 9.90
N PHE A 173 16.18 0.65 9.23
CA PHE A 173 15.23 1.17 8.22
C PHE A 173 13.95 1.77 8.83
N PHE A 174 13.81 1.71 10.16
CA PHE A 174 12.79 2.37 10.97
C PHE A 174 13.40 3.31 12.01
N MET A 175 14.67 3.70 11.81
CA MET A 175 15.35 4.72 12.60
C MET A 175 15.46 6.00 11.78
N PHE A 176 15.36 7.15 12.47
CA PHE A 176 15.53 8.45 11.84
C PHE A 176 16.79 8.47 10.96
N PRO A 177 16.68 8.90 9.68
CA PRO A 177 15.56 9.61 9.05
C PRO A 177 14.55 8.72 8.31
N TYR A 178 14.69 7.39 8.35
CA TYR A 178 13.76 6.46 7.71
C TYR A 178 12.58 6.16 8.61
N THR A 179 11.40 6.07 8.02
CA THR A 179 10.19 5.72 8.75
C THR A 179 9.21 4.95 7.87
N GLY A 180 8.30 4.23 8.50
CA GLY A 180 7.26 3.49 7.82
C GLY A 180 6.09 3.21 8.74
N PHE A 181 4.90 3.13 8.17
CA PHE A 181 3.67 2.84 8.88
C PHE A 181 2.70 2.09 7.97
N ARG A 182 1.72 1.44 8.60
CA ARG A 182 0.65 0.70 7.93
C ARG A 182 -0.69 1.22 8.40
N LEU A 183 -1.55 1.57 7.46
CA LEU A 183 -2.96 1.84 7.69
C LEU A 183 -3.73 0.54 7.46
N GLU A 184 -4.40 0.04 8.48
CA GLU A 184 -5.24 -1.15 8.41
C GLU A 184 -6.69 -0.74 8.23
N GLY A 185 -7.45 -1.59 7.55
CA GLY A 185 -8.89 -1.46 7.44
C GLY A 185 -9.45 -2.38 6.37
N GLU A 186 -10.45 -1.91 5.65
CA GLU A 186 -11.19 -2.71 4.67
C GLU A 186 -11.43 -1.91 3.39
N MET A 187 -11.41 -2.60 2.27
CA MET A 187 -11.87 -2.06 0.99
C MET A 187 -13.08 -2.82 0.51
N ILE A 188 -14.13 -2.07 0.18
CA ILE A 188 -15.40 -2.57 -0.35
C ILE A 188 -15.46 -2.19 -1.83
N ILE A 189 -15.71 -3.15 -2.72
CA ILE A 189 -15.86 -2.93 -4.17
C ILE A 189 -17.27 -3.30 -4.59
N ARG A 190 -17.86 -2.45 -5.44
CA ARG A 190 -19.20 -2.65 -6.02
C ARG A 190 -19.09 -3.11 -7.47
N GLU A 191 -19.57 -4.33 -7.71
CA GLU A 191 -19.61 -4.92 -9.05
C GLU A 191 -21.05 -5.14 -9.51
N GLN A 192 -21.32 -4.82 -10.78
CA GLN A 192 -22.60 -5.12 -11.40
C GLN A 192 -22.58 -6.58 -11.90
N CYS A 193 -23.54 -7.39 -11.48
CA CYS A 193 -23.57 -8.82 -11.80
C CYS A 193 -24.99 -9.33 -12.08
#